data_AF-A0A9D5HZY2-F1
#
_entry.id   AF-A0A9D5HZY2-F1
#
_cell.length_a   1.000
_cell.length_b   1.000
_cell.length_c   1.000
_cell.angle_alpha   90.00
_cell.angle_beta   90.00
_cell.angle_gamma   90.00
#
_symmetry.space_group_name_H-M   'P 1'
#
loop_
_entity.id
_entity.type
_entity.pdbx_description
1 polymer ?
#
loop_
_entity_poly.entity_id
_entity_poly.type
_entity_poly.pdbx_seq_one_letter_code
_entity_poly.pdbx_strand_id
1 'polypeptide(L)'
;MIPDDTGVVVISHQFKEPPSYMWKRLQLELSINQLYLLQATLGQSLRASLGTSSGAFIDALEEKETELTRDMTTRIEMVSSEAKQATQLAENYLENISTQRVSLHYRRMLTD
;
A
#
# COMPACT_ATOMS: atom_id res chain seq x y z
N MET A 1 -15.87 41.35 16.63
CA MET A 1 -16.84 41.74 15.59
C MET A 1 -16.07 41.91 14.29
N ILE A 2 -16.52 41.27 13.21
CA ILE A 2 -16.01 41.53 11.86
C ILE A 2 -16.70 42.84 11.41
N PRO A 3 -15.98 43.87 10.93
CA PRO A 3 -16.60 45.10 10.43
C PRO A 3 -17.57 44.79 9.28
N ASP A 4 -18.71 45.48 9.20
CA ASP A 4 -19.78 45.22 8.20
C ASP A 4 -19.31 45.28 6.73
N ASP A 5 -18.14 45.87 6.45
CA ASP A 5 -17.51 45.95 5.12
C ASP A 5 -16.65 44.74 4.72
N THR A 6 -16.68 43.66 5.53
CA THR A 6 -15.86 42.46 5.33
C THR A 6 -16.74 41.28 4.94
N GLY A 7 -16.60 40.80 3.71
CA GLY A 7 -17.27 39.58 3.23
C GLY A 7 -16.40 38.34 3.44
N VAL A 8 -17.02 37.17 3.53
CA VAL A 8 -16.31 35.87 3.57
C VAL A 8 -16.79 35.02 2.40
N VAL A 9 -15.86 34.60 1.54
CA VAL A 9 -16.13 33.60 0.50
C VAL A 9 -15.54 32.28 0.98
N VAL A 10 -16.39 31.27 1.08
CA VAL A 10 -15.99 29.92 1.46
C VAL A 10 -15.97 29.07 0.20
N ILE A 11 -14.81 28.53 -0.14
CA ILE A 11 -14.67 27.54 -1.21
C ILE A 11 -14.40 26.19 -0.54
N SER A 12 -15.36 25.30 -0.67
CA SER A 12 -15.20 23.89 -0.31
C SER A 12 -14.74 23.14 -1.55
N HIS A 13 -13.49 22.70 -1.57
CA HIS A 13 -13.05 21.74 -2.58
C HIS A 13 -13.64 20.37 -2.19
N GLN A 14 -14.30 19.67 -3.10
CA GLN A 14 -14.70 18.27 -2.95
C GLN A 14 -14.39 17.56 -4.26
N PHE A 15 -13.74 16.39 -4.21
CA PHE A 15 -13.66 15.53 -5.38
C PHE A 15 -15.06 15.04 -5.74
N LYS A 16 -15.33 14.87 -7.04
CA LYS A 16 -16.60 14.34 -7.54
C LYS A 16 -16.90 12.93 -7.01
N GLU A 17 -15.84 12.14 -6.80
CA GLU A 17 -15.87 10.81 -6.23
C GLU A 17 -14.73 10.68 -5.21
N PRO A 18 -14.89 9.89 -4.13
CA PRO A 18 -13.82 9.65 -3.19
C PRO A 18 -12.61 9.00 -3.89
N PRO A 19 -11.38 9.45 -3.60
CA PRO A 19 -10.18 8.80 -4.12
C PRO A 19 -10.13 7.34 -3.64
N SER A 20 -10.20 6.40 -4.57
CA SER A 20 -10.17 4.96 -4.27
C SER A 20 -8.98 4.30 -4.94
N TYR A 21 -8.21 3.53 -4.15
CA TYR A 21 -7.07 2.74 -4.66
C TYR A 21 -7.41 1.26 -4.76
N MET A 22 -8.69 0.90 -4.80
CA MET A 22 -9.16 -0.49 -4.84
C MET A 22 -8.44 -1.30 -5.92
N TRP A 23 -8.28 -0.74 -7.12
CA TRP A 23 -7.58 -1.42 -8.22
C TRP A 23 -6.09 -1.65 -7.93
N LYS A 24 -5.40 -0.68 -7.32
CA LYS A 24 -3.99 -0.85 -6.92
C LYS A 24 -3.85 -1.90 -5.82
N ARG A 25 -4.79 -1.97 -4.87
CA ARG A 25 -4.81 -3.01 -3.84
C ARG A 25 -5.03 -4.40 -4.45
N LEU A 26 -5.99 -4.53 -5.36
CA LEU A 26 -6.25 -5.78 -6.08
C LEU A 26 -5.00 -6.24 -6.87
N GLN A 27 -4.33 -5.30 -7.54
CA GLN A 27 -3.10 -5.60 -8.27
C GLN A 27 -1.98 -6.07 -7.34
N LEU A 28 -1.82 -5.43 -6.17
CA LEU A 28 -0.88 -5.85 -5.14
C LEU A 28 -1.18 -7.27 -4.64
N GLU A 29 -2.44 -7.57 -4.33
CA GLU A 29 -2.86 -8.91 -3.89
C GLU A 29 -2.59 -9.97 -4.96
N LEU A 30 -2.87 -9.68 -6.23
CA LEU A 30 -2.56 -10.57 -7.35
C LEU A 30 -1.05 -10.82 -7.47
N SER A 31 -0.22 -9.78 -7.37
CA SER A 31 1.24 -9.92 -7.43
C SER A 31 1.78 -10.72 -6.25
N ILE A 32 1.26 -10.52 -5.04
CA ILE A 32 1.65 -11.31 -3.86
C ILE A 32 1.28 -12.79 -4.04
N ASN A 33 0.08 -13.09 -4.56
CA ASN A 33 -0.33 -14.46 -4.85
C ASN A 33 0.59 -15.13 -5.89
N GLN A 34 1.01 -14.38 -6.91
CA GLN A 34 1.99 -14.87 -7.90
C GLN A 34 3.34 -15.21 -7.26
N LEU A 35 3.82 -14.38 -6.32
CA LEU A 35 5.06 -14.64 -5.59
C LEU A 35 4.96 -15.91 -4.73
N TYR A 36 3.84 -16.11 -4.02
CA TYR A 36 3.61 -17.35 -3.25
C TYR A 36 3.58 -18.60 -4.14
N LEU A 37 2.92 -18.52 -5.30
CA LEU A 37 2.89 -19.64 -6.26
C LEU A 37 4.29 -19.95 -6.80
N LEU A 38 5.07 -18.92 -7.13
CA LEU A 38 6.45 -19.08 -7.60
C LEU A 38 7.33 -19.72 -6.52
N GLN A 39 7.22 -19.26 -5.27
CA GLN A 39 7.93 -19.84 -4.13
C GLN A 39 7.58 -21.33 -3.93
N ALA A 40 6.30 -21.68 -3.97
CA ALA A 40 5.84 -23.06 -3.84
C ALA A 40 6.36 -23.95 -4.99
N THR A 41 6.36 -23.43 -6.22
CA THR A 41 6.86 -24.16 -7.39
C THR A 41 8.38 -24.38 -7.31
N LEU A 42 9.13 -23.37 -6.85
CA LEU A 42 10.57 -23.49 -6.64
C LEU A 42 10.90 -24.54 -5.57
N GLY A 43 10.19 -24.54 -4.43
CA GLY A 43 10.38 -25.55 -3.40
C GLY A 43 10.06 -26.96 -3.89
N GLN A 44 8.96 -27.14 -4.63
CA GLN A 44 8.63 -28.43 -5.24
C GLN A 44 9.70 -28.90 -6.24
N SER A 45 10.21 -28.01 -7.08
CA SER A 45 11.29 -28.32 -8.02
C SER A 45 12.59 -28.69 -7.31
N LEU A 46 12.93 -27.98 -6.23
CA LEU A 46 14.13 -28.27 -5.44
C LEU A 46 14.01 -29.64 -4.76
N ARG A 47 12.89 -29.91 -4.09
CA ARG A 47 12.61 -31.19 -3.45
C ARG A 47 12.57 -32.35 -4.44
N ALA A 48 11.98 -32.17 -5.61
CA ALA A 48 12.00 -33.17 -6.67
C ALA A 48 13.42 -33.48 -7.18
N SER A 49 14.28 -32.46 -7.23
CA SER A 49 15.69 -32.62 -7.59
C SER A 49 16.49 -33.33 -6.50
N LEU A 50 16.22 -33.02 -5.23
CA LEU A 50 16.88 -33.61 -4.06
C LEU A 50 16.47 -35.06 -3.78
N GLY A 51 15.20 -35.42 -3.99
CA GLY A 51 14.67 -36.77 -3.77
C GLY A 51 15.26 -37.87 -4.67
N THR A 52 16.19 -37.53 -5.58
CA THR A 52 16.92 -38.49 -6.43
C THR A 52 18.31 -38.87 -5.89
N SER A 53 18.77 -38.23 -4.81
CA SER A 53 20.09 -38.43 -4.20
C SER A 53 19.94 -38.61 -2.68
N SER A 54 20.72 -39.49 -2.04
CA SER A 54 20.63 -39.75 -0.59
C SER A 54 21.96 -39.51 0.13
N GLY A 55 21.90 -38.91 1.33
CA GLY A 55 23.05 -38.69 2.23
C GLY A 55 22.94 -37.43 3.09
N ALA A 56 23.80 -37.27 4.10
CA ALA A 56 23.79 -36.15 5.07
C ALA A 56 23.89 -34.74 4.44
N PHE A 57 24.39 -34.64 3.20
CA PHE A 57 24.40 -33.38 2.44
C PHE A 57 23.01 -32.97 1.96
N ILE A 58 22.14 -33.94 1.64
CA ILE A 58 20.75 -33.71 1.22
C ILE A 58 19.92 -33.25 2.41
N ASP A 59 20.09 -33.87 3.58
CA ASP A 59 19.40 -33.47 4.82
C ASP A 59 19.74 -32.01 5.21
N ALA A 60 21.01 -31.62 5.12
CA ALA A 60 21.45 -30.25 5.35
C ALA A 60 20.89 -29.24 4.31
N LEU A 61 20.64 -29.71 3.09
CA LEU A 61 20.05 -28.91 2.02
C LEU A 61 18.54 -28.72 2.21
N GLU A 62 17.82 -29.74 2.67
CA GLU A 62 16.40 -29.63 3.04
C GLU A 62 16.20 -28.68 4.24
N GLU A 63 17.09 -28.74 5.23
CA GLU A 63 17.09 -27.80 6.36
C GLU A 63 17.32 -26.36 5.89
N LYS A 64 18.25 -26.15 4.94
CA LYS A 64 18.47 -24.83 4.33
C LYS A 64 17.32 -24.36 3.44
N GLU A 65 16.68 -25.25 2.69
CA GLU A 65 15.50 -24.93 1.88
C GLU A 65 14.34 -24.47 2.76
N THR A 66 14.09 -25.18 3.86
CA THR A 66 13.00 -24.85 4.79
C THR A 66 13.25 -23.53 5.50
N GLU A 67 14.48 -23.26 5.91
CA GLU A 67 14.89 -21.97 6.48
C GLU A 67 14.69 -20.82 5.47
N LEU A 68 15.16 -21.00 4.22
CA LEU A 68 15.04 -19.99 3.17
C LEU A 68 13.58 -19.73 2.79
N THR A 69 12.77 -20.78 2.71
CA THR A 69 11.33 -20.69 2.44
C THR A 69 10.63 -19.91 3.55
N ARG A 70 10.98 -20.17 4.81
CA ARG A 70 10.43 -19.44 5.95
C ARG A 70 10.82 -17.96 5.91
N ASP A 71 12.09 -17.64 5.63
CA ASP A 71 12.56 -16.25 5.50
C ASP A 71 11.84 -15.52 4.36
N MET A 72 11.68 -16.17 3.20
CA MET A 72 10.95 -15.63 2.06
C MET A 72 9.48 -15.35 2.41
N THR A 73 8.79 -16.28 3.09
CA THR A 73 7.40 -16.05 3.54
C THR A 73 7.31 -14.84 4.45
N THR A 74 8.18 -14.71 5.44
CA THR A 74 8.22 -13.55 6.34
C THR A 74 8.48 -12.25 5.56
N ARG A 75 9.38 -12.26 4.58
CA ARG A 75 9.62 -11.09 3.70
C ARG A 75 8.39 -10.72 2.87
N ILE A 76 7.68 -11.70 2.31
CA ILE A 76 6.46 -11.44 1.54
C ILE A 76 5.38 -10.84 2.44
N GLU A 77 5.23 -11.34 3.67
CA GLU A 77 4.30 -10.78 4.66
C GLU A 77 4.66 -9.34 5.05
N MET A 78 5.94 -9.03 5.27
CA MET A 78 6.41 -7.67 5.56
C MET A 78 6.10 -6.72 4.40
N VAL A 79 6.47 -7.08 3.16
CA VAL A 79 6.20 -6.27 1.97
C VAL A 79 4.71 -6.05 1.77
N SER A 80 3.89 -7.08 1.99
CA SER A 80 2.43 -6.99 1.93
C SER A 80 1.87 -6.00 2.96
N SER A 81 2.36 -6.07 4.20
CA SER A 81 1.96 -5.17 5.29
C SER A 81 2.34 -3.72 4.99
N GLU A 82 3.58 -3.47 4.58
CA GLU A 82 4.07 -2.13 4.21
C GLU A 82 3.29 -1.53 3.05
N ALA A 83 3.02 -2.33 2.01
CA ALA A 83 2.24 -1.88 0.85
C ALA A 83 0.81 -1.50 1.25
N LYS A 84 0.15 -2.28 2.11
CA LYS A 84 -1.19 -1.97 2.63
C LYS A 84 -1.17 -0.66 3.42
N GLN A 85 -0.21 -0.49 4.35
CA GLN A 85 -0.07 0.75 5.13
C GLN A 85 0.17 1.96 4.24
N ALA A 86 1.06 1.86 3.25
CA ALA A 86 1.35 2.95 2.31
C ALA A 86 0.11 3.36 1.50
N THR A 87 -0.68 2.38 1.01
CA THR A 87 -1.93 2.69 0.30
C THR A 87 -2.95 3.39 1.18
N GLN A 88 -3.07 2.97 2.44
CA GLN A 88 -4.01 3.57 3.38
C GLN A 88 -3.60 4.98 3.81
N LEU A 89 -2.31 5.23 4.01
CA LEU A 89 -1.80 6.58 4.28
C LEU A 89 -2.06 7.53 3.11
N ALA A 90 -1.88 7.08 1.88
CA ALA A 90 -2.14 7.88 0.68
C ALA A 90 -3.64 8.23 0.54
N GLU A 91 -4.53 7.28 0.82
CA GLU A 91 -5.98 7.50 0.83
C GLU A 91 -6.40 8.52 1.89
N ASN A 92 -5.96 8.33 3.12
CA ASN A 92 -6.26 9.25 4.22
C ASN A 92 -5.75 10.67 3.92
N TYR A 93 -4.56 10.80 3.32
CA TYR A 93 -4.02 12.09 2.92
C TYR A 93 -4.91 12.78 1.88
N LEU A 94 -5.34 12.06 0.84
CA LEU A 94 -6.21 12.62 -0.19
C LEU A 94 -7.61 12.94 0.33
N GLU A 95 -8.16 12.10 1.20
CA GLU A 95 -9.43 12.38 1.88
C GLU A 95 -9.33 13.66 2.73
N ASN A 96 -8.25 13.80 3.51
CA ASN A 96 -8.00 15.00 4.30
C ASN A 96 -7.91 16.28 3.44
N ILE A 97 -7.20 16.25 2.31
CA ILE A 97 -7.14 17.42 1.41
C ILE A 97 -8.50 17.68 0.76
N SER A 98 -9.24 16.63 0.42
CA SER A 98 -10.56 16.74 -0.20
C SER A 98 -11.63 17.38 0.68
N THR A 99 -11.38 17.52 1.98
CA THR A 99 -12.31 18.11 2.94
C THR A 99 -11.82 19.47 3.47
N GLN A 100 -10.67 19.95 3.01
CA GLN A 100 -10.14 21.25 3.41
C GLN A 100 -11.04 22.38 2.89
N ARG A 101 -11.58 23.13 3.85
CA ARG A 101 -12.40 24.32 3.60
C ARG A 101 -11.49 25.54 3.59
N VAL A 102 -11.39 26.22 2.45
CA VAL A 102 -10.63 27.48 2.33
C VAL A 102 -11.60 28.64 2.48
N SER A 103 -11.32 29.55 3.42
CA SER A 103 -12.10 30.77 3.62
C SER A 103 -11.27 31.98 3.21
N LEU A 104 -11.74 32.75 2.23
CA LEU A 104 -11.15 34.01 1.82
C LEU A 104 -11.92 35.17 2.48
N HIS A 105 -11.21 35.95 3.28
CA HIS A 105 -11.74 37.18 3.86
C HIS A 105 -11.32 38.36 3.00
N TYR A 106 -12.27 39.19 2.57
CA TYR A 106 -11.99 40.39 1.82
C TYR A 106 -12.66 41.61 2.45
N ARG A 107 -12.02 42.76 2.33
CA ARG A 107 -12.54 44.06 2.74
C ARG A 107 -12.82 44.89 1.50
N ARG A 108 -14.04 45.43 1.38
CA ARG A 108 -14.38 46.32 0.27
C ARG A 108 -13.74 47.69 0.54
N MET A 109 -12.83 48.11 -0.32
CA MET A 109 -12.29 49.49 -0.31
C MET A 109 -13.22 50.31 -1.19
N LEU A 110 -14.03 51.19 -0.59
CA LEU A 110 -14.78 52.21 -1.32
C LEU A 110 -13.76 53.23 -1.85
N THR A 111 -13.56 53.27 -3.16
CA THR A 111 -12.85 54.36 -3.84
C THR A 111 -13.87 55.40 -4.28
N ASP A 112 -13.60 56.66 -3.91
CA ASP A 112 -14.37 57.87 -4.26
C ASP A 112 -14.50 58.08 -5.78
#